data_AF-A0A432FVX7-F1
#
_entry.id   AF-A0A432FVX7-F1
#
_cell.length_a   1.000
_cell.length_b   1.000
_cell.length_c   1.000
_cell.angle_alpha   90.00
_cell.angle_beta   90.00
_cell.angle_gamma   90.00
#
_symmetry.space_group_name_H-M   'P 1'
#
loop_
_entity.id
_entity.type
_entity.pdbx_description
1 polymer ?
#
loop_
_entity_poly.entity_id
_entity_poly.type
_entity_poly.pdbx_seq_one_letter_code
_entity_poly.pdbx_strand_id
1 'polypeptide(L)'
;MQRLLFPLVLVLALLLGAVALWLAREAWEEYEHGEAYLPHDMEGGTGWREKGLLSLREIIRRLDLPEKSRILEVEREEKEGLLYYEIEVLMPGGRVRELYVDPRTAEVVGMEEEEEPHETAAGGR
;
A
#
# COMPACT_ATOMS: atom_id res chain seq x y z
N MET A 1 14.36 55.05 12.75
CA MET A 1 13.80 54.47 11.49
C MET A 1 13.66 52.96 11.65
N GLN A 2 12.73 52.48 12.49
CA GLN A 2 12.61 51.07 12.87
C GLN A 2 11.14 50.63 12.90
N ARG A 3 10.37 51.00 11.87
CA ARG A 3 8.93 50.70 11.75
C ARG A 3 8.53 50.01 10.45
N LEU A 4 9.48 49.75 9.55
CA LEU A 4 9.23 49.13 8.24
C LEU A 4 9.81 47.71 8.09
N LEU A 5 10.63 47.24 9.04
CA LEU A 5 11.24 45.90 8.99
C LEU A 5 10.29 44.80 9.46
N PHE A 6 9.38 45.09 10.40
CA PHE A 6 8.41 44.13 10.92
C PHE A 6 7.42 43.57 9.86
N PRO A 7 6.78 44.38 9.00
CA PRO A 7 5.86 43.83 7.99
C PRO A 7 6.61 43.01 6.93
N LEU A 8 7.85 43.37 6.60
CA LEU A 8 8.66 42.66 5.60
C LEU A 8 9.07 41.25 6.09
N VAL A 9 9.48 41.14 7.36
CA VAL A 9 9.81 39.83 7.96
C VAL A 9 8.58 38.93 8.05
N LEU A 10 7.40 39.50 8.33
CA LEU A 10 6.16 38.74 8.44
C LEU A 10 5.69 38.21 7.06
N VAL A 11 5.80 39.04 6.01
CA VAL A 11 5.51 38.60 4.63
C VAL A 11 6.51 37.54 4.17
N LEU A 12 7.79 37.70 4.48
CA LEU A 12 8.81 36.69 4.14
C LEU A 12 8.56 35.36 4.87
N ALA A 13 8.18 35.41 6.15
CA ALA A 13 7.83 34.22 6.92
C ALA A 13 6.59 33.51 6.38
N LEU A 14 5.57 34.27 5.95
CA LEU A 14 4.37 33.71 5.32
C LEU A 14 4.67 33.10 3.95
N LEU A 15 5.53 33.73 3.15
CA LEU A 15 5.97 33.19 1.86
C LEU A 15 6.80 31.91 2.05
N LEU A 16 7.73 31.88 3.00
CA LEU A 16 8.50 30.69 3.35
C LEU A 16 7.61 29.56 3.88
N GLY A 17 6.61 29.88 4.71
CA GLY A 17 5.62 28.93 5.19
C GLY A 17 4.77 28.35 4.06
N ALA A 18 4.32 29.17 3.11
CA ALA A 18 3.56 28.72 1.95
C ALA A 18 4.38 27.83 1.02
N VAL A 19 5.68 28.13 0.82
CA VAL A 19 6.60 27.26 0.06
C VAL A 19 6.84 25.94 0.80
N ALA A 20 7.05 25.98 2.13
CA ALA A 20 7.18 24.77 2.92
C ALA A 20 5.92 23.90 2.86
N LEU A 21 4.74 24.52 2.86
CA LEU A 21 3.46 23.83 2.73
C LEU A 21 3.24 23.25 1.33
N TRP A 22 3.70 23.95 0.29
CA TRP A 22 3.66 23.49 -1.10
C TRP A 22 4.61 22.31 -1.34
N LEU A 23 5.84 22.38 -0.82
CA LEU A 23 6.81 21.28 -0.84
C LEU A 23 6.33 20.08 -0.01
N ALA A 24 5.73 20.34 1.17
CA ALA A 24 5.13 19.27 1.97
C ALA A 24 3.97 18.63 1.21
N ARG A 25 3.11 19.38 0.54
CA ARG A 25 2.00 18.82 -0.25
C ARG A 25 2.48 17.84 -1.34
N GLU A 26 3.62 18.10 -1.97
CA GLU A 26 4.21 17.20 -2.98
C GLU A 26 4.91 15.97 -2.38
N ALA A 27 5.30 16.03 -1.11
CA ALA A 27 5.95 14.92 -0.40
C ALA A 27 4.96 13.92 0.22
N TRP A 28 3.63 14.10 0.05
CA TRP A 28 2.58 13.32 0.71
C TRP A 28 1.77 12.48 -0.28
N GLU A 29 2.37 12.09 -1.41
CA GLU A 29 1.88 11.01 -2.28
C GLU A 29 2.95 9.92 -2.46
N GLU A 30 3.80 9.74 -1.46
CA GLU A 30 4.73 8.62 -1.40
C GLU A 30 4.67 8.08 0.02
N TYR A 31 3.49 7.55 0.38
CA TYR A 31 3.46 6.54 1.43
C TYR A 31 4.19 5.34 0.85
N GLU A 32 5.46 5.23 1.24
CA GLU A 32 6.31 4.07 1.00
C GLU A 32 5.52 2.85 1.44
N HIS A 33 4.97 2.08 0.49
CA HIS A 33 4.71 0.67 0.74
C HIS A 33 6.03 0.12 1.26
N GLY A 34 6.00 -0.40 2.49
CA GLY A 34 7.16 -1.04 3.09
C GLY A 34 7.76 -1.98 2.05
N GLU A 35 9.09 -2.03 1.94
CA GLU A 35 9.71 -2.99 1.04
C GLU A 35 9.23 -4.39 1.43
N ALA A 36 8.21 -4.87 0.71
CA ALA A 36 7.64 -6.18 0.91
C ALA A 36 8.82 -7.15 0.99
N TYR A 37 8.96 -7.84 2.12
CA TYR A 37 10.05 -8.78 2.33
C TYR A 37 9.73 -10.03 1.51
N LEU A 38 9.80 -9.89 0.18
CA LEU A 38 9.61 -10.97 -0.76
C LEU A 38 10.73 -11.98 -0.50
N PRO A 39 10.41 -13.26 -0.26
CA PRO A 39 11.41 -14.30 -0.24
C PRO A 39 12.27 -14.22 -1.50
N HIS A 40 13.56 -13.93 -1.30
CA HIS A 40 14.55 -13.74 -2.36
C HIS A 40 14.85 -15.04 -3.16
N ASP A 41 14.15 -16.14 -2.88
CA ASP A 41 14.29 -17.45 -3.51
C ASP A 41 13.25 -17.71 -4.61
N MET A 42 12.49 -16.69 -5.04
CA MET A 42 11.70 -16.74 -6.27
C MET A 42 12.62 -16.81 -7.50
N GLU A 43 13.18 -17.99 -7.78
CA GLU A 43 13.97 -18.28 -8.97
C GLU A 43 13.14 -18.11 -10.24
N GLY A 44 13.34 -16.97 -10.91
CA GLY A 44 13.23 -16.87 -12.35
C GLY A 44 11.82 -16.59 -12.91
N GLY A 45 11.69 -15.46 -13.59
CA GLY A 45 10.45 -15.12 -14.28
C GLY A 45 10.61 -14.11 -15.39
N THR A 46 11.51 -14.34 -16.36
CA THR A 46 11.54 -13.55 -17.59
C THR A 46 10.26 -13.80 -18.42
N GLY A 47 9.25 -12.96 -18.25
CA GLY A 47 8.12 -12.82 -19.18
C GLY A 47 6.77 -13.33 -18.67
N TRP A 48 6.07 -12.52 -17.89
CA TRP A 48 4.66 -12.74 -17.55
C TRP A 48 3.77 -12.31 -18.72
N ARG A 49 3.39 -13.27 -19.57
CA ARG A 49 2.24 -13.09 -20.46
C ARG A 49 1.00 -13.48 -19.64
N GLU A 50 -0.08 -12.70 -19.69
CA GLU A 50 -1.34 -12.94 -18.94
C GLU A 50 -2.00 -14.31 -19.18
N LYS A 51 -1.46 -15.12 -20.10
CA LYS A 51 -1.88 -16.51 -20.31
C LYS A 51 -1.46 -17.37 -19.11
N GLY A 52 -2.44 -17.99 -18.47
CA GLY A 52 -2.22 -18.93 -17.36
C GLY A 52 -2.40 -18.31 -15.98
N LEU A 53 -2.85 -17.05 -15.89
CA LEU A 53 -3.28 -16.47 -14.61
C LEU A 53 -4.67 -17.00 -14.23
N LEU A 54 -4.85 -17.27 -12.94
CA LEU A 54 -6.16 -17.54 -12.38
C LEU A 54 -6.98 -16.25 -12.35
N SER A 55 -8.30 -16.37 -12.48
CA SER A 55 -9.17 -15.21 -12.21
C SER A 55 -9.08 -14.84 -10.73
N LEU A 56 -9.22 -13.56 -10.38
CA LEU A 56 -9.24 -13.12 -8.98
C LEU A 56 -10.25 -13.91 -8.12
N ARG A 57 -11.42 -14.23 -8.68
CA ARG A 57 -12.42 -15.09 -8.03
C ARG A 57 -11.86 -16.46 -7.66
N GLU A 58 -11.06 -17.06 -8.54
CA GLU A 58 -10.45 -18.36 -8.32
C GLU A 58 -9.35 -18.28 -7.28
N ILE A 59 -8.56 -17.20 -7.29
CA ILE A 59 -7.53 -16.93 -6.28
C ILE A 59 -8.19 -16.82 -4.90
N ILE A 60 -9.17 -15.93 -4.73
CA ILE A 60 -9.89 -15.74 -3.46
C ILE A 60 -10.54 -17.04 -2.97
N ARG A 61 -11.09 -17.86 -3.87
CA ARG A 61 -11.69 -19.15 -3.51
C ARG A 61 -10.66 -20.15 -2.97
N ARG A 62 -9.41 -20.07 -3.43
CA ARG A 62 -8.32 -20.98 -3.02
C ARG A 62 -7.61 -20.52 -1.77
N LEU A 63 -7.71 -19.24 -1.40
CA LEU A 63 -7.15 -18.75 -0.16
C LEU A 63 -7.85 -19.41 1.03
N ASP A 64 -7.05 -20.03 1.89
CA ASP A 64 -7.52 -20.64 3.13
C ASP A 64 -7.60 -19.57 4.23
N LEU A 65 -8.60 -18.68 4.12
CA LEU A 65 -8.83 -17.63 5.10
C LEU A 65 -9.73 -18.12 6.25
N PRO A 66 -9.46 -17.72 7.51
CA PRO A 66 -10.31 -18.10 8.64
C PRO A 66 -11.76 -17.65 8.49
N GLU A 67 -12.68 -18.38 9.12
CA GLU A 67 -14.08 -17.97 9.19
C GLU A 67 -14.21 -16.55 9.77
N LYS A 68 -15.02 -15.69 9.13
CA LYS A 68 -15.24 -14.27 9.46
C LYS A 68 -14.11 -13.30 9.08
N SER A 69 -13.10 -13.72 8.33
CA SER A 69 -12.20 -12.78 7.67
C SER A 69 -12.96 -11.90 6.66
N ARG A 70 -12.46 -10.70 6.39
CA ARG A 70 -12.97 -9.83 5.32
C ARG A 70 -11.82 -9.35 4.47
N ILE A 71 -11.94 -9.50 3.15
CA ILE A 71 -11.03 -8.85 2.21
C ILE A 71 -11.37 -7.36 2.21
N LEU A 72 -10.35 -6.53 2.44
CA LEU A 72 -10.46 -5.08 2.46
C LEU A 72 -10.07 -4.50 1.10
N GLU A 73 -8.94 -4.95 0.58
CA GLU A 73 -8.33 -4.47 -0.65
C GLU A 73 -7.72 -5.63 -1.46
N VAL A 74 -7.66 -5.45 -2.78
CA VAL A 74 -6.96 -6.33 -3.71
C VAL A 74 -6.24 -5.46 -4.74
N GLU A 75 -4.92 -5.48 -4.70
CA GLU A 75 -4.07 -4.77 -5.64
C GLU A 75 -3.24 -5.72 -6.48
N ARG A 76 -2.88 -5.26 -7.69
CA ARG A 76 -2.06 -6.00 -8.63
C ARG A 76 -0.73 -5.28 -8.72
N GLU A 77 0.32 -5.95 -8.28
CA GLU A 77 1.64 -5.36 -8.17
C GLU A 77 2.68 -6.09 -9.02
N GLU A 78 3.67 -5.34 -9.51
CA GLU A 78 4.78 -5.88 -10.30
C GLU A 78 6.12 -5.38 -9.75
N LYS A 79 6.92 -6.29 -9.16
CA LYS A 79 8.24 -5.98 -8.61
C LYS A 79 9.30 -6.85 -9.27
N GLU A 80 10.36 -6.23 -9.79
CA GLU A 80 11.43 -6.90 -10.53
C GLU A 80 10.94 -7.78 -11.69
N GLY A 81 9.81 -7.38 -12.29
CA GLY A 81 9.16 -8.13 -13.34
C GLY A 81 8.53 -9.43 -12.86
N LEU A 82 8.18 -9.55 -11.57
CA LEU A 82 7.32 -10.60 -10.99
C LEU A 82 5.95 -10.00 -10.68
N LEU A 83 4.89 -10.63 -11.19
CA LEU A 83 3.50 -10.22 -10.95
C LEU A 83 2.93 -10.93 -9.73
N TYR A 84 2.37 -10.18 -8.78
CA TYR A 84 1.65 -10.72 -7.63
C TYR A 84 0.34 -9.96 -7.37
N TYR A 85 -0.55 -10.60 -6.62
CA TYR A 85 -1.66 -9.89 -5.97
C TYR A 85 -1.28 -9.60 -4.54
N GLU A 86 -1.47 -8.37 -4.11
CA GLU A 86 -1.47 -7.98 -2.71
C GLU A 86 -2.92 -7.97 -2.22
N ILE A 87 -3.22 -8.73 -1.18
CA ILE A 87 -4.58 -8.89 -0.67
C ILE A 87 -4.57 -8.54 0.81
N GLU A 88 -5.19 -7.41 1.14
CA GLU A 88 -5.38 -6.97 2.51
C GLU A 88 -6.61 -7.67 3.12
N VAL A 89 -6.41 -8.33 4.26
CA VAL A 89 -7.42 -9.14 4.94
C VAL A 89 -7.55 -8.70 6.40
N LEU A 90 -8.77 -8.28 6.77
CA LEU A 90 -9.15 -8.14 8.16
C LEU A 90 -9.38 -9.52 8.78
N MET A 91 -8.49 -9.90 9.68
CA MET A 91 -8.52 -11.16 10.41
C MET A 91 -9.54 -11.13 11.57
N PRO A 92 -10.01 -12.32 12.01
CA PRO A 92 -10.76 -12.42 13.25
C PRO A 92 -9.94 -11.83 14.42
N GLY A 93 -10.50 -10.86 15.13
CA GLY A 93 -9.80 -10.11 16.17
C GLY A 93 -9.40 -8.69 15.76
N GLY A 94 -9.63 -8.30 14.51
CA GLY A 94 -9.49 -6.91 14.07
C GLY A 94 -8.11 -6.51 13.59
N ARG A 95 -7.18 -7.47 13.45
CA ARG A 95 -5.85 -7.24 12.85
C ARG A 95 -5.93 -7.30 11.34
N VAL A 96 -5.16 -6.47 10.66
CA VAL A 96 -5.01 -6.48 9.20
C VAL A 96 -3.79 -7.32 8.82
N ARG A 97 -3.89 -8.04 7.70
CA ARG A 97 -2.78 -8.78 7.10
C ARG A 97 -2.74 -8.54 5.61
N GLU A 98 -1.56 -8.27 5.10
CA GLU A 98 -1.28 -8.25 3.68
C GLU A 98 -0.80 -9.63 3.25
N LEU A 99 -1.38 -10.17 2.18
CA LEU A 99 -0.99 -11.44 1.58
C LEU A 99 -0.47 -11.18 0.17
N TYR A 100 0.79 -11.52 -0.09
CA TYR A 100 1.35 -11.54 -1.44
C TYR A 100 1.09 -12.91 -2.06
N VAL A 101 0.38 -12.95 -3.19
CA VAL A 101 -0.18 -14.17 -3.77
C VAL A 101 0.26 -14.36 -5.22
N ASP A 102 0.78 -15.55 -5.54
CA ASP A 102 1.09 -15.93 -6.92
C ASP A 102 -0.20 -16.05 -7.75
N PRO A 103 -0.33 -15.27 -8.85
CA PRO A 103 -1.57 -15.21 -9.63
C PRO A 103 -1.86 -16.48 -10.45
N ARG A 104 -0.93 -17.43 -10.57
CA ARG A 104 -1.07 -18.68 -11.33
C ARG A 104 -1.49 -19.85 -10.43
N THR A 105 -1.02 -19.86 -9.19
CA THR A 105 -1.23 -20.98 -8.26
C THR A 105 -2.23 -20.63 -7.15
N ALA A 106 -2.36 -19.34 -6.83
CA ALA A 106 -3.01 -18.80 -5.62
C ALA A 106 -2.25 -19.15 -4.32
N GLU A 107 -0.95 -19.46 -4.42
CA GLU A 107 -0.11 -19.69 -3.25
C GLU A 107 0.31 -18.35 -2.64
N VAL A 108 0.23 -18.26 -1.30
CA VAL A 108 0.74 -17.12 -0.54
C VAL A 108 2.27 -17.24 -0.52
N VAL A 109 2.94 -16.30 -1.17
CA VAL A 109 4.40 -16.23 -1.27
C VAL A 109 5.02 -15.26 -0.26
N GLY A 110 4.20 -14.42 0.39
CA GLY A 110 4.63 -13.51 1.46
C GLY A 110 3.45 -13.05 2.30
N MET A 111 3.72 -12.60 3.53
CA MET A 111 2.70 -12.06 4.42
C MET A 111 3.31 -11.01 5.34
N GLU A 112 2.61 -9.90 5.53
CA GLU A 112 2.95 -8.86 6.49
C GLU A 112 1.77 -8.59 7.43
N GLU A 113 2.05 -8.31 8.71
CA GLU A 113 1.02 -7.86 9.66
C GLU A 113 1.08 -6.33 9.69
N GLU A 114 0.00 -5.67 9.25
CA GLU A 114 -0.10 -4.23 9.39
C GLU A 114 -0.55 -3.90 10.82
N GLU A 115 0.28 -3.16 11.56
CA GLU A 115 0.04 -2.87 12.98
C GLU A 115 -1.07 -1.83 13.18
N GLU A 116 -1.39 -1.01 12.17
CA GLU A 116 -2.46 -0.02 12.21
C GLU A 116 -3.40 -0.18 11.03
N PRO A 117 -4.72 -0.38 11.25
CA PRO A 117 -5.66 -0.43 10.14
C PRO A 117 -5.72 0.94 9.46
N HIS A 118 -5.63 0.97 8.12
CA HIS A 118 -5.95 2.15 7.32
C HIS A 118 -7.29 2.75 7.80
N GLU A 119 -7.25 3.97 8.35
CA GLU A 119 -8.41 4.68 8.90
C GLU A 119 -9.34 5.18 7.77
N THR A 120 -9.86 4.28 6.92
CA THR A 120 -10.80 4.64 5.84
C THR A 120 -11.82 3.54 5.50
N ALA A 121 -12.09 2.55 6.36
CA ALA A 121 -13.20 1.60 6.15
C ALA A 121 -14.42 1.79 7.09
N ALA A 122 -14.38 2.81 7.97
CA ALA A 122 -15.43 3.08 8.96
C ALA A 122 -16.08 4.46 8.77
N GLY A 123 -16.61 4.73 7.57
CA GLY A 123 -17.33 5.96 7.29
C GLY A 123 -18.68 5.72 6.60
N GLY A 124 -19.75 5.55 7.36
CA GLY A 124 -21.12 5.63 6.83
C GLY A 124 -22.13 4.74 7.55
N ARG A 125 -22.71 5.29 8.61
CA ARG A 125 -24.00 4.82 9.16
C ARG A 125 -25.15 5.33 8.30
#